data_AF-A8M9Z6-F1
#
_entry.id   AF-A8M9Z6-F1
#
_cell.length_a   1.000
_cell.length_b   1.000
_cell.length_c   1.000
_cell.angle_alpha   90.00
_cell.angle_beta   90.00
_cell.angle_gamma   90.00
#
_symmetry.space_group_name_H-M   'P 1'
#
loop_
_entity.id
_entity.type
_entity.pdbx_description
1 polymer ?
#
loop_
_entity_poly.entity_id
_entity_poly.type
_entity_poly.pdbx_seq_one_letter_code
_entity_poly.pdbx_strand_id
1 'polypeptide(L)'
;MNVNDLLWIINIILVVIQTILVAFILREYLDTGFTPIGKLLISAAFLFLVQSMILLSSYYYWWTIRNTDYHIALPLLASTLLSLVGLYMLYRISRL
;
A
#
# COMPACT_ATOMS: atom_id res chain seq x y z
N MET A 1 11.65 7.58 -21.50
CA MET A 1 11.13 6.73 -20.42
C MET A 1 9.82 6.16 -20.91
N ASN A 2 9.67 4.83 -20.94
CA ASN A 2 8.43 4.20 -21.40
C ASN A 2 7.34 4.47 -20.36
N VAL A 3 6.07 4.50 -20.75
CA VAL A 3 4.97 4.77 -19.81
C VAL A 3 4.96 3.74 -18.67
N ASN A 4 5.44 2.50 -18.91
CA ASN A 4 5.46 1.41 -17.95
C ASN A 4 6.46 1.70 -16.82
N ASP A 5 7.63 2.22 -17.19
CA ASP A 5 8.65 2.66 -16.25
C ASP A 5 8.09 3.76 -15.33
N LEU A 6 7.30 4.68 -15.90
CA LEU A 6 6.67 5.75 -15.14
C LEU A 6 5.60 5.23 -14.16
N LEU A 7 4.70 4.35 -14.60
CA LEU A 7 3.69 3.75 -13.72
C LEU A 7 4.32 2.86 -12.62
N TRP A 8 5.43 2.19 -12.93
CA TRP A 8 6.18 1.39 -11.97
C TRP A 8 6.79 2.26 -10.87
N ILE A 9 7.48 3.34 -11.25
CA ILE A 9 8.07 4.30 -10.30
C ILE A 9 6.99 4.94 -9.43
N ILE A 10 5.85 5.34 -10.02
CA ILE A 10 4.73 5.89 -9.25
C ILE A 10 4.22 4.89 -8.22
N ASN A 11 4.02 3.63 -8.59
CA ASN A 11 3.58 2.60 -7.64
C ASN A 11 4.59 2.38 -6.50
N ILE A 12 5.90 2.42 -6.79
CA ILE A 12 6.93 2.34 -5.73
C ILE A 12 6.77 3.49 -4.75
N ILE A 13 6.64 4.73 -5.25
CA ILE A 13 6.45 5.91 -4.39
C ILE A 13 5.19 5.75 -3.52
N LEU A 14 4.08 5.27 -4.09
CA LEU A 14 2.85 5.02 -3.34
C LEU A 14 3.05 3.98 -2.23
N VAL A 15 3.73 2.86 -2.50
CA VAL A 15 4.03 1.83 -1.50
C VAL A 15 4.95 2.36 -0.39
N VAL A 16 5.92 3.21 -0.73
CA VAL A 16 6.77 3.89 0.26
C VAL A 16 5.92 4.78 1.17
N ILE A 17 5.01 5.57 0.61
CA ILE A 17 4.08 6.42 1.39
C ILE A 17 3.20 5.56 2.31
N GLN A 18 2.64 4.45 1.80
CA GLN A 18 1.86 3.52 2.62
C GLN A 18 2.68 2.95 3.78
N THR A 19 3.95 2.59 3.53
CA THR A 19 4.85 2.08 4.57
C THR A 19 5.03 3.11 5.70
N ILE A 20 5.21 4.38 5.34
CA ILE A 20 5.32 5.48 6.32
C ILE A 20 4.02 5.62 7.13
N LEU A 21 2.86 5.57 6.49
CA LEU A 21 1.57 5.63 7.19
C LEU A 21 1.38 4.45 8.17
N VAL A 22 1.71 3.23 7.74
CA VAL A 22 1.65 2.04 8.60
C VAL A 22 2.60 2.20 9.80
N ALA A 23 3.80 2.74 9.60
CA ALA A 23 4.74 3.00 10.69
C ALA A 23 4.18 4.01 11.70
N PHE A 24 3.46 5.04 11.26
CA PHE A 24 2.79 5.96 12.17
C PHE A 24 1.63 5.31 12.93
N ILE A 25 0.81 4.48 12.27
CA ILE A 25 -0.25 3.70 12.95
C ILE A 25 0.36 2.75 13.98
N LEU A 26 1.48 2.11 13.64
CA LEU A 26 2.20 1.21 14.55
C LEU A 26 2.70 1.96 15.78
N ARG A 27 3.30 3.13 15.58
CA ARG A 27 3.76 3.97 16.70
C ARG A 27 2.61 4.32 17.64
N GLU A 28 1.49 4.78 17.09
CA GLU A 28 0.30 5.12 17.88
C GLU A 28 -0.23 3.91 18.66
N TYR A 29 -0.21 2.72 18.04
CA TYR A 29 -0.59 1.48 18.69
C TYR A 29 0.31 1.11 19.88
N LEU A 30 1.63 1.32 19.74
CA LEU A 30 2.59 1.09 20.81
C LEU A 30 2.40 2.10 21.96
N ASP A 31 2.16 3.37 21.63
CA ASP A 31 1.96 4.45 22.61
C ASP A 31 0.65 4.26 23.40
N THR A 32 -0.40 3.69 22.79
CA THR A 32 -1.73 3.47 23.42
C THR A 32 -1.80 2.19 24.27
N GLY A 33 -0.71 1.43 24.42
CA GLY A 33 -0.66 0.29 25.33
C GLY A 33 -1.39 -0.97 24.85
N PHE A 34 -1.35 -1.27 23.54
CA PHE A 34 -1.78 -2.55 22.96
C PHE A 34 -3.28 -2.90 23.07
N THR A 35 -4.16 -1.92 22.87
CA THR A 35 -5.61 -2.17 22.92
C THR A 35 -6.09 -3.17 21.85
N PRO A 36 -7.18 -3.93 22.10
CA PRO A 36 -7.74 -4.86 21.10
C PRO A 36 -8.13 -4.18 19.79
N ILE A 37 -8.64 -2.95 19.87
CA ILE A 37 -9.01 -2.12 18.72
C ILE A 37 -7.76 -1.70 17.94
N GLY A 38 -6.72 -1.25 18.64
CA GLY A 38 -5.44 -0.92 18.03
C GLY A 38 -4.81 -2.11 17.30
N LYS A 39 -4.96 -3.33 17.85
CA LYS A 39 -4.50 -4.57 17.21
C LYS A 39 -5.22 -4.83 15.88
N LEU A 40 -6.53 -4.57 15.80
CA LEU A 40 -7.29 -4.67 14.56
C LEU A 40 -6.86 -3.60 13.54
N LEU A 41 -6.67 -2.36 13.99
CA LEU A 41 -6.22 -1.26 13.13
C LEU A 41 -4.86 -1.55 12.50
N ILE A 42 -3.87 -1.98 13.30
CA ILE A 42 -2.53 -2.30 12.77
C ILE A 42 -2.57 -3.53 11.85
N SER A 43 -3.39 -4.54 12.18
CA SER A 43 -3.55 -5.72 11.32
C SER A 43 -4.14 -5.36 9.96
N ALA A 44 -5.19 -4.54 9.93
CA ALA A 44 -5.79 -4.04 8.70
C ALA A 44 -4.79 -3.19 7.89
N ALA A 45 -4.06 -2.30 8.56
CA ALA A 45 -3.03 -1.48 7.92
C ALA A 45 -1.92 -2.34 7.29
N PHE A 46 -1.50 -3.41 7.99
CA PHE A 46 -0.51 -4.35 7.48
C PHE A 46 -1.02 -5.14 6.28
N LEU A 47 -2.30 -5.56 6.28
CA LEU A 47 -2.92 -6.23 5.14
C LEU A 47 -2.93 -5.35 3.88
N PHE A 48 -3.27 -4.07 4.01
CA PHE A 48 -3.22 -3.12 2.88
C PHE A 48 -1.80 -2.97 2.32
N LEU A 49 -0.79 -2.94 3.19
CA LEU A 49 0.61 -2.86 2.78
C LEU A 49 1.07 -4.11 2.05
N VAL A 50 0.81 -5.29 2.62
CA VAL A 50 1.17 -6.58 2.02
C VAL A 50 0.48 -6.76 0.67
N GLN A 51 -0.81 -6.44 0.57
CA GLN A 51 -1.53 -6.45 -0.70
C GLN A 51 -0.82 -5.56 -1.72
N SER A 52 -0.46 -4.32 -1.36
CA SER A 52 0.19 -3.39 -2.29
C SER A 52 1.59 -3.86 -2.72
N MET A 53 2.36 -4.51 -1.82
CA MET A 53 3.64 -5.15 -2.17
C MET A 53 3.47 -6.33 -3.14
N ILE A 54 2.46 -7.17 -2.94
CA ILE A 54 2.15 -8.29 -3.84
C ILE A 54 1.77 -7.76 -5.22
N LEU A 55 0.95 -6.71 -5.28
CA LEU A 55 0.52 -6.08 -6.53
C LEU A 55 1.69 -5.45 -7.28
N LEU A 56 2.58 -4.73 -6.58
CA LEU A 56 3.80 -4.17 -7.16
C LEU A 56 4.71 -5.26 -7.73
N SER A 57 4.91 -6.36 -6.99
CA SER A 57 5.75 -7.49 -7.40
C SER A 57 5.14 -8.23 -8.59
N SER A 58 3.82 -8.42 -8.58
CA SER A 58 3.08 -9.03 -9.68
C SER A 58 3.20 -8.17 -10.94
N TYR A 59 3.03 -6.86 -10.84
CA TYR A 59 3.21 -5.95 -11.98
C TYR A 59 4.59 -6.10 -12.61
N TYR A 60 5.64 -6.10 -11.79
CA TYR A 60 7.01 -6.29 -12.25
C TYR A 60 7.18 -7.64 -12.96
N TYR A 61 6.66 -8.72 -12.38
CA TYR A 61 6.72 -10.06 -12.97
C TYR A 61 6.02 -10.12 -14.34
N TRP A 62 4.77 -9.65 -14.41
CA TRP A 62 3.99 -9.68 -15.65
C TRP A 62 4.60 -8.79 -16.75
N TRP A 63 5.08 -7.61 -16.37
CA TRP A 63 5.72 -6.70 -17.32
C TRP A 63 7.06 -7.24 -17.84
N THR A 64 7.97 -7.68 -16.95
CA THR A 64 9.33 -8.09 -17.35
C THR A 64 9.42 -9.48 -17.96
N ILE A 65 8.56 -10.42 -17.54
CA ILE A 65 8.67 -11.84 -17.96
C ILE A 65 7.68 -12.17 -19.07
N ARG A 66 6.47 -11.59 -19.04
CA ARG A 66 5.44 -11.90 -20.05
C ARG A 66 5.34 -10.88 -21.18
N ASN A 67 6.10 -9.77 -21.13
CA ASN A 67 6.01 -8.67 -22.10
C ASN A 67 4.56 -8.20 -22.32
N THR A 68 3.70 -8.35 -21.30
CA THR A 68 2.30 -7.95 -21.40
C THR A 68 2.15 -6.44 -21.32
N ASP A 69 1.30 -5.90 -22.20
CA ASP A 69 0.99 -4.47 -22.28
C ASP A 69 0.28 -3.93 -21.03
N TYR A 70 0.27 -2.60 -20.95
CA TYR A 70 -0.27 -1.69 -19.93
C TYR A 70 -1.64 -2.00 -19.31
N HIS A 71 -2.42 -2.90 -19.91
CA HIS A 71 -3.78 -3.20 -19.46
C HIS A 71 -3.85 -3.72 -18.02
N ILE A 72 -2.77 -4.29 -17.50
CA ILE A 72 -2.70 -4.76 -16.10
C ILE A 72 -2.31 -3.61 -15.14
N ALA A 73 -1.62 -2.57 -15.62
CA ALA A 73 -1.06 -1.49 -14.79
C ALA A 73 -2.13 -0.54 -14.20
N LEU A 74 -3.20 -0.28 -14.94
CA LEU A 74 -4.30 0.61 -14.55
C LEU A 74 -5.12 0.07 -13.36
N PRO A 75 -5.63 -1.18 -13.40
CA PRO A 75 -6.32 -1.78 -12.25
C PRO A 75 -5.44 -1.85 -11.00
N LEU A 76 -4.14 -2.10 -11.19
CA LEU A 76 -3.18 -2.13 -10.10
C LEU A 76 -3.07 -0.76 -9.42
N LEU A 77 -2.84 0.32 -10.20
CA LEU A 77 -2.79 1.69 -9.67
C LEU A 77 -4.07 2.07 -8.92
N ALA A 78 -5.24 1.74 -9.45
CA ALA A 78 -6.50 1.98 -8.78
C ALA A 78 -6.57 1.27 -7.42
N SER A 79 -6.12 0.03 -7.35
CA SER A 79 -6.04 -0.72 -6.08
C SER A 79 -5.05 -0.07 -5.10
N THR A 80 -3.86 0.34 -5.54
CA THR A 80 -2.86 0.98 -4.67
C THR A 80 -3.38 2.30 -4.11
N LEU A 81 -4.09 3.08 -4.93
CA LEU A 81 -4.73 4.34 -4.50
C LEU A 81 -5.85 4.10 -3.48
N LEU A 82 -6.71 3.10 -3.71
CA LEU A 82 -7.76 2.74 -2.75
C LEU A 82 -7.17 2.27 -1.42
N SER A 83 -6.12 1.46 -1.44
CA SER A 83 -5.38 1.06 -0.24
C SER A 83 -4.81 2.27 0.52
N LEU A 84 -4.35 3.30 -0.21
CA LEU A 84 -3.81 4.52 0.38
C LEU A 84 -4.91 5.35 1.06
N VAL A 85 -6.09 5.44 0.46
CA VAL A 85 -7.28 6.04 1.08
C VAL A 85 -7.69 5.28 2.34
N GLY A 86 -7.73 3.95 2.29
CA GLY A 86 -8.03 3.10 3.44
C GLY A 86 -7.03 3.30 4.59
N LEU A 87 -5.73 3.31 4.28
CA LEU A 87 -4.67 3.58 5.25
C LEU A 87 -4.76 4.97 5.86
N TYR A 88 -5.08 5.99 5.06
CA TYR A 88 -5.29 7.34 5.56
C TYR A 88 -6.47 7.40 6.55
N MET A 89 -7.58 6.71 6.26
CA MET A 89 -8.71 6.61 7.20
C MET A 89 -8.30 5.89 8.49
N LEU A 90 -7.59 4.77 8.40
CA LEU A 90 -7.10 4.04 9.57
C LEU A 90 -6.17 4.89 10.44
N TYR A 91 -5.28 5.67 9.81
CA TYR A 91 -4.41 6.62 10.50
C TYR A 91 -5.17 7.74 11.21
N ARG A 92 -6.25 8.24 10.60
CA ARG A 92 -7.13 9.22 11.25
C ARG A 92 -7.82 8.62 12.47
N ILE A 93 -8.25 7.35 12.39
CA ILE A 93 -8.89 6.64 13.52
C ILE A 93 -7.90 6.34 14.63
N SER A 94 -6.65 5.97 14.32
CA SER A 94 -5.66 5.66 15.35
C SER A 94 -5.33 6.87 16.23
N ARG A 95 -5.50 8.09 15.71
CA ARG A 95 -5.24 9.36 16.42
C ARG A 95 -6.43 9.93 17.20
N LEU A 96 -7.62 9.31 17.11
CA LEU A 96 -8.81 9.73 17.84
C LEU A 96 -8.80 9.09 19.25
#